data_AF-A0A7S3Y8Q7-F1
#
_entry.id   AF-A0A7S3Y8Q7-F1
#
_cell.length_a   1.000
_cell.length_b   1.000
_cell.length_c   1.000
_cell.angle_alpha   90.00
_cell.angle_beta   90.00
_cell.angle_gamma   90.00
#
_symmetry.space_group_name_H-M   'P 1'
#
loop_
_entity.id
_entity.type
_entity.pdbx_description
1 polymer ?
#
loop_
_entity_poly.entity_id
_entity_poly.type
_entity_poly.pdbx_seq_one_letter_code
_entity_poly.pdbx_strand_id
1 'polypeptide(L)'
;KEGPKYGYYPEPSKSVLVVKEGKEERAREVFAEYPDLEIVSHHRFLGGCIGASAGVEAYVKKKVATWVECVRHLARAAEKFPQSAYVAFTMSLQSEWKFLQRLIPGSSAWFGELNDVIKREFIPALLARRQFSEAEMELFELPVRWGGLGILDPTKAAQSSYELSFSATSMVREAILGDEPLDVPGHRAYYAGQQRKRRAEGEAELKARYEEVLSKLRPEQRQKVQGQVDSKGMSWMSVVPRAKESFDLSAQQWRDRVHLQYGWDLQGLPEKCDGCGKRFSTDHALICMKGGLVGWGHNQFRDVMGEFSRKAWNNCTWEPVVREASQRARDGGSDGLRADFVVRGVWEPDRDCLFDTRIIHAGSPGRASQHISYQNALNTSAREKVRRYKAAAEERRATFCPLIVTVEGIAHQSMQAFLRRIAARLSAKWQKPLSTVTNWVRVRVQFALIKAVDLRTRGSRKKWRSSGFEDGEGIAVLFQR
;
A
#
# COMPACT_ATOMS: atom_id res chain seq x y z
N LYS A 1 -10.51 8.55 56.32
CA LYS A 1 -11.54 7.58 56.81
C LYS A 1 -12.48 7.04 55.72
N GLU A 2 -12.38 7.47 54.44
CA GLU A 2 -13.26 6.96 53.36
C GLU A 2 -12.69 5.81 52.50
N GLY A 3 -11.41 5.44 52.68
CA GLY A 3 -10.78 4.30 51.99
C GLY A 3 -11.59 2.97 51.97
N PRO A 4 -12.36 2.62 53.02
CA PRO A 4 -13.19 1.40 53.01
C PRO A 4 -14.27 1.34 51.92
N LYS A 5 -14.72 2.48 51.37
CA LYS A 5 -15.78 2.49 50.33
C LYS A 5 -15.31 1.90 48.98
N TYR A 6 -14.00 1.96 48.69
CA TYR A 6 -13.41 1.49 47.44
C TYR A 6 -12.44 0.31 47.62
N GLY A 7 -12.39 -0.28 48.82
CA GLY A 7 -11.66 -1.52 49.10
C GLY A 7 -10.14 -1.39 49.22
N TYR A 8 -9.57 -0.18 49.23
CA TYR A 8 -8.14 0.01 49.51
C TYR A 8 -7.86 1.33 50.23
N TYR A 9 -6.85 1.32 51.09
CA TYR A 9 -6.24 2.54 51.62
C TYR A 9 -5.10 2.95 50.69
N PRO A 10 -5.05 4.20 50.19
CA PRO A 10 -3.91 4.68 49.43
C PRO A 10 -2.65 4.54 50.30
N GLU A 11 -1.70 3.75 49.82
CA GLU A 11 -0.41 3.59 50.49
C GLU A 11 0.46 4.80 50.11
N PRO A 12 0.87 5.66 51.07
CA PRO A 12 1.60 6.90 50.76
C PRO A 12 2.85 6.65 49.93
N SER A 13 3.61 5.61 50.25
CA SER A 13 4.84 5.20 49.54
C SER A 13 4.62 4.76 48.09
N LYS A 14 3.37 4.48 47.69
CA LYS A 14 2.97 4.12 46.32
C LYS A 14 2.09 5.19 45.67
N SER A 15 1.89 6.30 46.36
CA SER A 15 1.02 7.39 45.93
C SER A 15 1.88 8.59 45.54
N VAL A 16 1.43 9.31 44.52
CA VAL A 16 2.10 10.53 44.06
C VAL A 16 1.07 11.65 44.03
N LEU A 17 1.36 12.73 44.75
CA LEU A 17 0.55 13.94 44.76
C LEU A 17 1.11 14.92 43.73
N VAL A 18 0.38 15.08 42.62
CA VAL A 18 0.70 16.07 41.59
C VAL A 18 0.08 17.41 41.97
N VAL A 19 0.90 18.42 42.21
CA VAL A 19 0.45 19.74 42.66
C VAL A 19 0.54 20.78 41.56
N LYS A 20 -0.35 21.77 41.62
CA LYS A 20 -0.26 22.97 40.77
C LYS A 20 0.95 23.80 41.19
N GLU A 21 1.53 24.49 40.23
CA GLU A 21 2.66 25.39 40.44
C GLU A 21 2.36 26.42 41.53
N GLY A 22 3.29 26.60 42.47
CA GLY A 22 3.17 27.52 43.60
C GLY A 22 2.32 26.99 44.76
N LYS A 23 1.96 25.70 44.77
CA LYS A 23 1.21 25.04 45.87
C LYS A 23 2.02 23.97 46.58
N GLU A 24 3.30 23.83 46.26
CA GLU A 24 4.20 22.78 46.78
C GLU A 24 4.35 22.88 48.30
N GLU A 25 4.64 24.07 48.84
CA GLU A 25 4.78 24.28 50.29
C GLU A 25 3.47 23.99 51.01
N ARG A 26 2.35 24.53 50.49
CA ARG A 26 1.04 24.28 51.08
C ARG A 26 0.67 22.80 51.05
N ALA A 27 1.04 22.08 49.99
CA ALA A 27 0.82 20.64 49.92
C ALA A 27 1.66 19.89 50.96
N ARG A 28 2.93 20.27 51.16
CA ARG A 28 3.77 19.68 52.21
C ARG A 28 3.20 19.91 53.60
N GLU A 29 2.63 21.09 53.86
CA GLU A 29 1.94 21.36 55.13
C GLU A 29 0.69 20.50 55.32
N VAL A 30 -0.19 20.46 54.31
CA VAL A 30 -1.49 19.75 54.39
C VAL A 30 -1.30 18.24 54.51
N PHE A 31 -0.28 17.69 53.83
CA PHE A 31 0.02 16.27 53.81
C PHE A 31 1.21 15.89 54.71
N ALA A 32 1.55 16.73 55.69
CA ALA A 32 2.69 16.51 56.59
C ALA A 32 2.62 15.19 57.38
N GLU A 33 1.41 14.65 57.60
CA GLU A 33 1.20 13.35 58.25
C GLU A 33 1.63 12.14 57.40
N TYR A 34 1.92 12.34 56.11
CA TYR A 34 2.36 11.30 55.16
C TYR A 34 3.77 11.61 54.60
N PRO A 35 4.84 11.40 55.38
CA PRO A 35 6.21 11.74 54.96
C PRO A 35 6.69 10.98 53.72
N ASP A 36 6.16 9.77 53.49
CA ASP A 36 6.50 8.93 52.34
C ASP A 36 5.72 9.30 51.06
N LEU A 37 4.80 10.28 51.12
CA LEU A 37 4.02 10.72 49.97
C LEU A 37 4.87 11.61 49.05
N GLU A 38 5.11 11.17 47.82
CA GLU A 38 5.87 11.94 46.85
C GLU A 38 5.04 13.15 46.36
N ILE A 39 5.52 14.38 46.61
CA ILE A 39 4.87 15.61 46.15
C ILE A 39 5.67 16.18 44.98
N VAL A 40 5.05 16.21 43.80
CA VAL A 40 5.70 16.60 42.53
C VAL A 40 4.88 17.61 41.76
N SER A 41 5.55 18.43 40.95
CA SER A 41 4.87 19.38 40.05
C SER A 41 4.30 18.71 38.80
N HIS A 42 4.81 17.54 38.42
CA HIS A 42 4.34 16.76 37.27
C HIS A 42 4.62 15.27 37.47
N HIS A 43 3.85 14.41 36.81
CA HIS A 43 4.05 12.97 36.87
C HIS A 43 3.56 12.26 35.61
N ARG A 44 4.20 11.13 35.28
CA ARG A 44 3.77 10.25 34.19
C ARG A 44 2.47 9.56 34.60
N PHE A 45 1.46 9.59 33.73
CA PHE A 45 0.18 8.92 34.02
C PHE A 45 -0.41 8.30 32.75
N LEU A 46 -0.73 7.00 32.81
CA LEU A 46 -1.33 6.21 31.72
C LEU A 46 -0.66 6.39 30.34
N GLY A 47 0.67 6.56 30.34
CA GLY A 47 1.48 6.75 29.13
C GLY A 47 1.60 8.20 28.66
N GLY A 48 0.85 9.14 29.24
CA GLY A 48 1.04 10.58 29.12
C GLY A 48 1.80 11.19 30.31
N CYS A 49 1.67 12.51 30.48
CA CYS A 49 2.20 13.26 31.62
C CYS A 49 1.22 14.36 32.00
N ILE A 50 1.02 14.58 33.30
CA ILE A 50 0.13 15.61 33.86
C ILE A 50 0.91 16.51 34.82
N GLY A 51 0.42 17.73 35.06
CA GLY A 51 1.03 18.71 35.96
C GLY A 51 1.61 19.92 35.21
N ALA A 52 2.69 20.48 35.75
CA ALA A 52 3.34 21.68 35.25
C ALA A 52 3.82 21.55 33.79
N SER A 53 3.57 22.59 33.00
CA SER A 53 3.85 22.60 31.55
C SER A 53 5.29 22.26 31.21
N ALA A 54 6.26 22.78 31.97
CA ALA A 54 7.69 22.51 31.74
C ALA A 54 8.04 21.02 31.92
N GLY A 55 7.43 20.35 32.89
CA GLY A 55 7.63 18.92 33.13
C GLY A 55 6.97 18.05 32.05
N VAL A 56 5.77 18.43 31.62
CA VAL A 56 5.07 17.77 30.49
C VAL A 56 5.89 17.92 29.21
N GLU A 57 6.39 19.13 28.91
CA GLU A 57 7.24 19.39 27.76
C GLU A 57 8.52 18.53 27.79
N ALA A 58 9.22 18.50 28.92
CA ALA A 58 10.44 17.70 29.09
C ALA A 58 10.16 16.20 28.86
N TYR A 59 9.02 15.69 29.35
CA TYR A 59 8.59 14.31 29.10
C TYR A 59 8.35 14.06 27.61
N VAL A 60 7.62 14.93 26.91
CA VAL A 60 7.35 14.75 25.48
C VAL A 60 8.64 14.83 24.67
N LYS A 61 9.51 15.81 24.93
CA LYS A 61 10.81 15.94 24.26
C LYS A 61 11.67 14.68 24.43
N LYS A 62 11.70 14.08 25.63
CA LYS A 62 12.39 12.80 25.86
C LYS A 62 11.82 11.65 25.01
N LYS A 63 10.50 11.57 24.88
CA LYS A 63 9.84 10.56 24.01
C LYS A 63 10.14 10.81 22.54
N VAL A 64 10.09 12.07 22.11
CA VAL A 64 10.45 12.50 20.75
C VAL A 64 11.89 12.14 20.40
N ALA A 65 12.86 12.41 21.29
CA ALA A 65 14.25 12.01 21.08
C ALA A 65 14.41 10.49 20.89
N THR A 66 13.65 9.69 21.65
CA THR A 66 13.64 8.22 21.46
C THR A 66 13.11 7.83 20.08
N TRP A 67 11.99 8.44 19.65
CA TRP A 67 11.42 8.16 18.34
C TRP A 67 12.28 8.65 17.18
N VAL A 68 12.98 9.77 17.34
CA VAL A 68 13.98 10.25 16.38
C VAL A 68 15.02 9.17 16.12
N GLU A 69 15.60 8.57 17.17
CA GLU A 69 16.55 7.47 17.01
C GLU A 69 15.91 6.24 16.34
N CYS A 70 14.68 5.87 16.73
CA CYS A 70 13.94 4.79 16.06
C CYS A 70 13.75 5.05 14.56
N VAL A 71 13.41 6.28 14.16
CA VAL A 71 13.27 6.66 12.75
C VAL A 71 14.62 6.58 12.03
N ARG A 72 15.73 7.00 12.64
CA ARG A 72 17.08 6.84 12.07
C ARG A 72 17.47 5.36 11.89
N HIS A 73 17.13 4.50 12.84
CA HIS A 73 17.31 3.06 12.69
C HIS A 73 16.48 2.50 11.52
N LEU A 74 15.21 2.91 11.41
CA LEU A 74 14.36 2.49 10.28
C LEU A 74 14.86 3.04 8.94
N ALA A 75 15.40 4.25 8.89
CA ALA A 75 15.99 4.83 7.68
C ALA A 75 17.17 3.97 7.18
N ARG A 76 18.10 3.60 8.08
CA ARG A 76 19.21 2.67 7.76
C ARG A 76 18.70 1.31 7.30
N ALA A 77 17.67 0.77 7.96
CA ALA A 77 17.07 -0.50 7.56
C ALA A 77 16.39 -0.40 6.18
N ALA A 78 15.75 0.73 5.86
CA ALA A 78 15.03 0.96 4.62
C ALA A 78 15.94 0.92 3.38
N GLU A 79 17.25 1.16 3.54
CA GLU A 79 18.24 1.01 2.47
C GLU A 79 18.31 -0.42 1.92
N LYS A 80 18.15 -1.43 2.79
CA LYS A 80 18.20 -2.86 2.43
C LYS A 80 16.83 -3.52 2.42
N PHE A 81 15.93 -3.09 3.30
CA PHE A 81 14.62 -3.73 3.54
C PHE A 81 13.48 -2.69 3.52
N PRO A 82 13.26 -1.97 2.41
CA PRO A 82 12.31 -0.86 2.35
C PRO A 82 10.88 -1.28 2.69
N GLN A 83 10.43 -2.47 2.23
CA GLN A 83 9.10 -2.98 2.55
C GLN A 83 8.89 -3.17 4.06
N SER A 84 9.84 -3.83 4.73
CA SER A 84 9.77 -4.07 6.17
C SER A 84 9.84 -2.77 6.97
N ALA A 85 10.75 -1.87 6.58
CA ALA A 85 10.91 -0.58 7.23
C ALA A 85 9.65 0.29 7.11
N TYR A 86 9.03 0.32 5.92
CA TYR A 86 7.76 1.01 5.67
C TYR A 86 6.63 0.45 6.53
N VAL A 87 6.50 -0.88 6.60
CA VAL A 87 5.48 -1.54 7.43
C VAL A 87 5.71 -1.27 8.92
N ALA A 88 6.94 -1.39 9.41
CA ALA A 88 7.29 -1.09 10.80
C ALA A 88 6.99 0.36 11.17
N PHE A 89 7.31 1.30 10.27
CA PHE A 89 7.01 2.72 10.45
C PHE A 89 5.51 2.98 10.53
N THR A 90 4.76 2.55 9.50
CA THR A 90 3.34 2.92 9.33
C THR A 90 2.39 2.16 10.24
N MET A 91 2.69 0.90 10.57
CA MET A 91 1.82 0.06 11.40
C MET A 91 2.18 0.06 12.88
N SER A 92 3.44 0.31 13.23
CA SER A 92 3.91 0.26 14.62
C SER A 92 4.33 1.64 15.12
N LEU A 93 5.46 2.16 14.63
CA LEU A 93 6.15 3.30 15.24
C LEU A 93 5.26 4.56 15.25
N GLN A 94 4.58 4.86 14.15
CA GLN A 94 3.68 6.01 14.06
C GLN A 94 2.50 5.96 15.03
N SER A 95 2.07 4.76 15.44
CA SER A 95 0.98 4.58 16.40
C SER A 95 1.38 5.00 17.82
N GLU A 96 2.68 4.96 18.16
CA GLU A 96 3.16 5.31 19.50
C GLU A 96 3.01 6.79 19.81
N TRP A 97 3.50 7.68 18.94
CA TRP A 97 3.32 9.11 19.16
C TRP A 97 1.88 9.55 18.94
N LYS A 98 1.13 8.90 18.06
CA LYS A 98 -0.32 9.13 17.94
C LYS A 98 -1.07 8.79 19.24
N PHE A 99 -0.59 7.82 20.02
CA PHE A 99 -1.12 7.60 21.37
C PHE A 99 -0.82 8.79 22.28
N LEU A 100 0.43 9.26 22.33
CA LEU A 100 0.81 10.41 23.17
C LEU A 100 0.07 11.70 22.79
N GLN A 101 -0.08 11.98 21.50
CA GLN A 101 -0.80 13.15 20.97
C GLN A 101 -2.26 13.21 21.41
N ARG A 102 -2.91 12.06 21.63
CA ARG A 102 -4.29 12.01 22.16
C ARG A 102 -4.39 12.40 23.63
N LEU A 103 -3.28 12.36 24.37
CA LEU A 103 -3.25 12.58 25.81
C LEU A 103 -2.79 13.99 26.19
N ILE A 104 -1.96 14.62 25.35
CA ILE A 104 -1.27 15.87 25.72
C ILE A 104 -1.72 17.03 24.81
N PRO A 105 -2.49 18.00 25.36
CA PRO A 105 -2.93 19.18 24.62
C PRO A 105 -1.75 20.05 24.21
N GLY A 106 -1.85 20.69 23.04
CA GLY A 106 -0.83 21.66 22.58
C GLY A 106 0.54 21.05 22.26
N SER A 107 0.66 19.72 22.17
CA SER A 107 1.95 19.05 21.98
C SER A 107 2.56 19.19 20.58
N SER A 108 1.83 19.78 19.62
CA SER A 108 2.25 19.94 18.21
C SER A 108 3.65 20.54 18.04
N ALA A 109 3.97 21.57 18.84
CA ALA A 109 5.25 22.30 18.73
C ALA A 109 6.47 21.42 19.08
N TRP A 110 6.28 20.32 19.80
CA TRP A 110 7.38 19.48 20.28
C TRP A 110 7.75 18.35 19.32
N PHE A 111 7.01 18.18 18.22
CA PHE A 111 7.25 17.13 17.21
C PHE A 111 8.11 17.57 16.02
N GLY A 112 8.66 18.79 16.04
CA GLY A 112 9.44 19.36 14.93
C GLY A 112 10.62 18.49 14.51
N GLU A 113 11.47 18.12 15.47
CA GLU A 113 12.66 17.29 15.21
C GLU A 113 12.29 15.91 14.63
N LEU A 114 11.22 15.29 15.14
CA LEU A 114 10.73 14.02 14.61
C LEU A 114 10.29 14.15 13.15
N ASN A 115 9.55 15.21 12.83
CA ASN A 115 9.11 15.50 11.46
C ASN A 115 10.31 15.73 10.53
N ASP A 116 11.32 16.46 10.99
CA ASP A 116 12.54 16.71 10.23
C ASP A 116 13.26 15.41 9.86
N VAL A 117 13.45 14.50 10.82
CA VAL A 117 14.12 13.21 10.59
C VAL A 117 13.29 12.31 9.65
N ILE A 118 11.96 12.32 9.77
CA ILE A 118 11.08 11.61 8.84
C ILE A 118 11.28 12.12 7.40
N LYS A 119 11.27 13.44 7.21
CA LYS A 119 11.35 14.08 5.89
C LYS A 119 12.74 14.05 5.27
N ARG A 120 13.79 14.22 6.08
CA ARG A 120 15.18 14.39 5.62
C ARG A 120 15.98 13.09 5.60
N GLU A 121 15.60 12.09 6.41
CA GLU A 121 16.34 10.83 6.52
C GLU A 121 15.49 9.63 6.07
N PHE A 122 14.32 9.41 6.68
CA PHE A 122 13.53 8.20 6.44
C PHE A 122 12.92 8.12 5.04
N ILE A 123 12.15 9.15 4.62
CA ILE A 123 11.53 9.17 3.29
C ILE A 123 12.59 9.05 2.18
N PRO A 124 13.72 9.79 2.21
CA PRO A 124 14.77 9.64 1.22
C PRO A 124 15.40 8.25 1.17
N ALA A 125 15.69 7.63 2.33
CA ALA A 125 16.26 6.29 2.40
C ALA A 125 15.28 5.22 1.89
N LEU A 126 14.00 5.35 2.25
CA LEU A 126 12.94 4.45 1.82
C LEU A 126 12.77 4.46 0.31
N LEU A 127 12.68 5.66 -0.27
CA LEU A 127 12.41 5.88 -1.69
C LEU A 127 13.68 5.90 -2.55
N ALA A 128 14.87 5.80 -1.96
CA ALA A 128 16.16 5.95 -2.66
C ALA A 128 16.23 7.22 -3.54
N ARG A 129 15.69 8.34 -3.03
CA ARG A 129 15.59 9.62 -3.74
C ARG A 129 15.74 10.77 -2.75
N ARG A 130 16.49 11.82 -3.10
CA ARG A 130 16.81 12.92 -2.16
C ARG A 130 15.94 14.17 -2.30
N GLN A 131 15.25 14.34 -3.43
CA GLN A 131 14.51 15.57 -3.73
C GLN A 131 13.06 15.25 -4.08
N PHE A 132 12.15 15.95 -3.42
CA PHE A 132 10.71 15.85 -3.59
C PHE A 132 10.12 17.25 -3.68
N SER A 133 9.10 17.43 -4.51
CA SER A 133 8.33 18.68 -4.49
C SER A 133 7.48 18.76 -3.22
N GLU A 134 7.02 19.97 -2.88
CA GLU A 134 6.08 20.15 -1.77
C GLU A 134 4.80 19.31 -1.97
N ALA A 135 4.26 19.30 -3.19
CA ALA A 135 3.08 18.50 -3.55
C ALA A 135 3.32 16.98 -3.39
N GLU A 136 4.53 16.48 -3.68
CA GLU A 136 4.88 15.06 -3.45
C GLU A 136 4.94 14.75 -1.96
N MET A 137 5.51 15.64 -1.14
CA MET A 137 5.53 15.46 0.31
C MET A 137 4.13 15.50 0.92
N GLU A 138 3.27 16.41 0.47
CA GLU A 138 1.85 16.46 0.86
C GLU A 138 1.11 15.19 0.44
N LEU A 139 1.41 14.62 -0.74
CA LEU A 139 0.85 13.36 -1.20
C LEU A 139 1.27 12.19 -0.31
N PHE A 140 2.52 12.12 0.14
CA PHE A 140 2.98 11.02 1.00
C PHE A 140 2.27 10.97 2.36
N GLU A 141 1.82 12.12 2.87
CA GLU A 141 1.01 12.20 4.08
C GLU A 141 -0.39 11.56 3.90
N LEU A 142 -0.92 11.53 2.68
CA LEU A 142 -2.23 10.92 2.41
C LEU A 142 -2.20 9.40 2.59
N PRO A 143 -3.32 8.76 2.98
CA PRO A 143 -3.41 7.31 3.04
C PRO A 143 -3.20 6.64 1.68
N VAL A 144 -2.77 5.37 1.71
CA VAL A 144 -2.58 4.51 0.52
C VAL A 144 -3.80 4.47 -0.41
N ARG A 145 -5.02 4.51 0.14
CA ARG A 145 -6.26 4.52 -0.66
C ARG A 145 -6.45 5.79 -1.49
N TRP A 146 -5.76 6.87 -1.12
CA TRP A 146 -5.76 8.19 -1.77
C TRP A 146 -4.43 8.48 -2.49
N GLY A 147 -3.65 7.44 -2.82
CA GLY A 147 -2.42 7.62 -3.60
C GLY A 147 -1.15 7.92 -2.79
N GLY A 148 -1.27 8.11 -1.48
CA GLY A 148 -0.15 8.47 -0.61
C GLY A 148 0.55 7.29 0.06
N LEU A 149 1.46 7.59 0.98
CA LEU A 149 2.24 6.61 1.75
C LEU A 149 1.74 6.45 3.20
N GLY A 150 0.83 7.30 3.67
CA GLY A 150 0.36 7.31 5.07
C GLY A 150 1.45 7.67 6.09
N ILE A 151 2.49 8.37 5.64
CA ILE A 151 3.58 8.89 6.49
C ILE A 151 3.15 10.27 6.96
N LEU A 152 2.52 10.34 8.13
CA LEU A 152 1.87 11.54 8.64
C LEU A 152 2.90 12.56 9.16
N ASP A 153 2.62 13.84 8.99
CA ASP A 153 3.36 14.90 9.68
C ASP A 153 2.93 14.94 11.16
N PRO A 154 3.80 14.58 12.11
CA PRO A 154 3.43 14.52 13.52
C PRO A 154 3.11 15.89 14.11
N THR A 155 3.57 17.00 13.51
CA THR A 155 3.24 18.35 13.99
C THR A 155 1.81 18.76 13.63
N LYS A 156 1.31 18.32 12.47
CA LYS A 156 -0.07 18.60 12.00
C LYS A 156 -1.10 17.70 12.68
N ALA A 157 -0.74 16.44 12.97
CA ALA A 157 -1.66 15.44 13.49
C ALA A 157 -1.95 15.56 15.00
N ALA A 158 -1.12 16.27 15.76
CA ALA A 158 -1.20 16.28 17.22
C ALA A 158 -2.48 16.94 17.75
N GLN A 159 -2.78 18.16 17.28
CA GLN A 159 -3.95 18.92 17.72
C GLN A 159 -5.26 18.18 17.44
N SER A 160 -5.45 17.74 16.19
CA SER A 160 -6.67 17.02 15.78
C SER A 160 -6.81 15.67 16.50
N SER A 161 -5.70 15.00 16.82
CA SER A 161 -5.72 13.77 17.63
C SER A 161 -6.19 14.02 19.06
N TYR A 162 -5.71 15.10 19.70
CA TYR A 162 -6.15 15.48 21.04
C TYR A 162 -7.64 15.84 21.06
N GLU A 163 -8.08 16.75 20.19
CA GLU A 163 -9.46 17.22 20.11
C GLU A 163 -10.44 16.08 19.87
N LEU A 164 -10.08 15.14 18.98
CA LEU A 164 -10.87 13.95 18.72
C LEU A 164 -11.01 13.08 19.97
N SER A 165 -9.90 12.83 20.68
CA SER A 165 -9.90 12.05 21.92
C SER A 165 -10.74 12.73 22.98
N PHE A 166 -10.52 14.03 23.20
CA PHE A 166 -11.23 14.84 24.19
C PHE A 166 -12.74 14.92 23.95
N SER A 167 -13.16 15.06 22.69
CA SER A 167 -14.57 15.06 22.29
C SER A 167 -15.19 13.68 22.44
N ALA A 168 -14.47 12.61 22.07
CA ALA A 168 -15.00 11.24 22.13
C ALA A 168 -15.19 10.72 23.55
N THR A 169 -14.47 11.27 24.53
CA THR A 169 -14.57 10.87 25.95
C THR A 169 -15.42 11.82 26.80
N SER A 170 -16.25 12.68 26.18
CA SER A 170 -17.01 13.71 26.92
C SER A 170 -17.94 13.12 27.98
N MET A 171 -18.73 12.11 27.65
CA MET A 171 -19.67 11.47 28.60
C MET A 171 -18.96 10.88 29.83
N VAL A 172 -17.79 10.27 29.63
CA VAL A 172 -16.99 9.71 30.73
C VAL A 172 -16.47 10.84 31.62
N ARG A 173 -15.97 11.92 31.01
CA ARG A 173 -15.47 13.09 31.73
C ARG A 173 -16.58 13.78 32.52
N GLU A 174 -17.75 13.98 31.92
CA GLU A 174 -18.91 14.61 32.55
C GLU A 174 -19.42 13.79 33.74
N ALA A 175 -19.52 12.46 33.59
CA ALA A 175 -19.87 11.57 34.70
C ALA A 175 -18.86 11.66 35.87
N ILE A 176 -17.55 11.66 35.57
CA ILE A 176 -16.51 11.80 36.60
C ILE A 176 -16.58 13.16 37.31
N LEU A 177 -16.79 14.26 36.56
CA LEU A 177 -16.84 15.60 37.13
C LEU A 177 -18.12 15.88 37.90
N GLY A 178 -19.23 15.26 37.50
CA GLY A 178 -20.53 15.36 38.17
C GLY A 178 -20.72 14.39 39.32
N ASP A 179 -19.78 13.46 39.54
CA ASP A 179 -19.93 12.33 40.47
C ASP A 179 -21.19 11.48 40.18
N GLU A 180 -21.50 11.32 38.89
CA GLU A 180 -22.67 10.58 38.42
C GLU A 180 -22.29 9.20 37.86
N PRO A 181 -23.15 8.18 38.02
CA PRO A 181 -22.94 6.89 37.35
C PRO A 181 -22.90 7.04 35.83
N LEU A 182 -21.86 6.48 35.21
CA LEU A 182 -21.77 6.45 33.75
C LEU A 182 -22.85 5.53 33.16
N ASP A 183 -23.74 6.08 32.32
CA ASP A 183 -24.59 5.29 31.43
C ASP A 183 -23.73 4.58 30.37
N VAL A 184 -23.30 3.35 30.68
CA VAL A 184 -22.43 2.56 29.82
C VAL A 184 -23.10 2.23 28.46
N PRO A 185 -24.37 1.77 28.40
CA PRO A 185 -25.09 1.62 27.14
C PRO A 185 -25.17 2.91 26.30
N GLY A 186 -25.57 4.03 26.92
CA GLY A 186 -25.66 5.32 26.25
C GLY A 186 -24.30 5.80 25.73
N HIS A 187 -23.24 5.66 26.54
CA HIS A 187 -21.87 5.94 26.14
C HIS A 187 -21.43 5.12 24.93
N ARG A 188 -21.72 3.82 24.89
CA ARG A 188 -21.40 2.97 23.72
C ARG A 188 -22.12 3.43 22.46
N ALA A 189 -23.40 3.78 22.57
CA ALA A 189 -24.19 4.28 21.45
C ALA A 189 -23.69 5.64 20.95
N TYR A 190 -23.44 6.57 21.88
CA TYR A 190 -22.87 7.90 21.58
C TYR A 190 -21.51 7.77 20.91
N TYR A 191 -20.59 6.98 21.48
CA TYR A 191 -19.27 6.77 20.93
C TYR A 191 -19.32 6.13 19.53
N ALA A 192 -20.20 5.16 19.30
CA ALA A 192 -20.40 4.58 17.97
C ALA A 192 -20.93 5.62 16.96
N GLY A 193 -21.84 6.50 17.38
CA GLY A 193 -22.34 7.62 16.58
C GLY A 193 -21.25 8.63 16.24
N GLN A 194 -20.47 9.06 17.24
CA GLN A 194 -19.33 9.97 17.05
C GLN A 194 -18.28 9.36 16.13
N GLN A 195 -17.95 8.07 16.30
CA GLN A 195 -17.02 7.39 15.40
C GLN A 195 -17.50 7.41 13.94
N ARG A 196 -18.80 7.16 13.69
CA ARG A 196 -19.35 7.20 12.33
C ARG A 196 -19.28 8.61 11.74
N LYS A 197 -19.71 9.62 12.49
CA LYS A 197 -19.66 11.03 12.09
C LYS A 197 -18.22 11.46 11.77
N ARG A 198 -17.29 11.19 12.67
CA ARG A 198 -15.86 11.53 12.50
C ARG A 198 -15.20 10.80 11.34
N ARG A 199 -15.55 9.53 11.09
CA ARG A 199 -15.07 8.81 9.90
C ARG A 199 -15.57 9.45 8.62
N ALA A 200 -16.83 9.90 8.58
CA ALA A 200 -17.38 10.57 7.40
C ALA A 200 -16.76 11.96 7.18
N GLU A 201 -16.65 12.78 8.23
CA GLU A 201 -15.98 14.09 8.18
C GLU A 201 -14.51 13.96 7.75
N GLY A 202 -13.77 13.04 8.37
CA GLY A 202 -12.37 12.80 8.03
C GLY A 202 -12.18 12.25 6.60
N GLU A 203 -13.14 11.48 6.07
CA GLU A 203 -13.09 11.04 4.68
C GLU A 203 -13.33 12.19 3.70
N ALA A 204 -14.24 13.13 4.04
CA ALA A 204 -14.48 14.32 3.24
C ALA A 204 -13.26 15.25 3.24
N GLU A 205 -12.62 15.46 4.40
CA GLU A 205 -11.38 16.24 4.53
C GLU A 205 -10.23 15.61 3.72
N LEU A 206 -10.05 14.29 3.82
CA LEU A 206 -9.06 13.56 3.04
C LEU A 206 -9.29 13.69 1.54
N LYS A 207 -10.56 13.63 1.11
CA LYS A 207 -10.91 13.81 -0.31
C LYS A 207 -10.60 15.23 -0.79
N ALA A 208 -10.97 16.26 -0.03
CA ALA A 208 -10.67 17.64 -0.37
C ALA A 208 -9.15 17.88 -0.46
N ARG A 209 -8.40 17.38 0.51
CA ARG A 209 -6.93 17.44 0.51
C ARG A 209 -6.32 16.68 -0.67
N TYR A 210 -6.87 15.52 -1.01
CA TYR A 210 -6.46 14.76 -2.19
C TYR A 210 -6.66 15.57 -3.48
N GLU A 211 -7.82 16.20 -3.66
CA GLU A 211 -8.12 17.03 -4.83
C GLU A 211 -7.18 18.25 -4.91
N GLU A 212 -6.90 18.88 -3.77
CA GLU A 212 -5.93 19.98 -3.66
C GLU A 212 -4.52 19.53 -4.10
N VAL A 213 -4.01 18.44 -3.53
CA VAL A 213 -2.68 17.89 -3.85
C VAL A 213 -2.61 17.52 -5.34
N LEU A 214 -3.64 16.86 -5.88
CA LEU A 214 -3.69 16.52 -7.30
C LEU A 214 -3.57 17.76 -8.20
N SER A 215 -4.16 18.89 -7.82
CA SER A 215 -4.10 20.13 -8.59
C SER A 215 -2.67 20.68 -8.70
N LYS A 216 -1.83 20.43 -7.69
CA LYS A 216 -0.42 20.84 -7.64
C LYS A 216 0.52 19.88 -8.39
N LEU A 217 0.09 18.64 -8.66
CA LEU A 217 0.89 17.67 -9.40
C LEU A 217 0.97 17.97 -10.89
N ARG A 218 2.09 17.59 -11.51
CA ARG A 218 2.28 17.60 -12.97
C ARG A 218 1.20 16.74 -13.65
N PRO A 219 0.70 17.10 -14.84
CA PRO A 219 -0.40 16.39 -15.50
C PRO A 219 -0.21 14.87 -15.62
N GLU A 220 0.99 14.42 -15.98
CA GLU A 220 1.32 13.00 -16.10
C GLU A 220 1.29 12.26 -14.75
N GLN A 221 1.81 12.89 -13.69
CA GLN A 221 1.78 12.33 -12.33
C GLN A 221 0.35 12.29 -11.78
N ARG A 222 -0.41 13.37 -11.97
CA ARG A 222 -1.82 13.48 -11.58
C ARG A 222 -2.63 12.32 -12.17
N GLN A 223 -2.47 12.06 -13.46
CA GLN A 223 -3.20 10.99 -14.14
C GLN A 223 -2.85 9.60 -13.60
N LYS A 224 -1.57 9.34 -13.28
CA LYS A 224 -1.12 8.09 -12.67
C LYS A 224 -1.73 7.89 -11.29
N VAL A 225 -1.61 8.89 -10.42
CA VAL A 225 -2.14 8.84 -9.05
C VAL A 225 -3.66 8.65 -9.08
N GLN A 226 -4.38 9.42 -9.89
CA GLN A 226 -5.84 9.28 -10.04
C GLN A 226 -6.24 7.88 -10.50
N GLY A 227 -5.65 7.38 -11.58
CA GLY A 227 -5.99 6.05 -12.08
C GLY A 227 -5.69 4.93 -11.07
N GLN A 228 -4.68 5.10 -10.23
CA GLN A 228 -4.36 4.16 -9.15
C GLN A 228 -5.36 4.20 -8.00
N VAL A 229 -5.82 5.39 -7.60
CA VAL A 229 -6.89 5.54 -6.61
C VAL A 229 -8.16 4.86 -7.12
N ASP A 230 -8.56 5.16 -8.36
CA ASP A 230 -9.76 4.59 -8.98
C ASP A 230 -9.68 3.06 -9.12
N SER A 231 -8.49 2.53 -9.45
CA SER A 231 -8.25 1.09 -9.60
C SER A 231 -7.85 0.39 -8.29
N LYS A 232 -7.69 1.12 -7.19
CA LYS A 232 -7.14 0.63 -5.90
C LYS A 232 -5.74 -0.01 -6.05
N GLY A 233 -4.93 0.54 -6.97
CA GLY A 233 -3.63 0.04 -7.45
C GLY A 233 -2.49 0.02 -6.43
N MET A 234 -2.71 0.54 -5.22
CA MET A 234 -1.71 0.65 -4.15
C MET A 234 -1.98 -0.23 -2.93
N SER A 235 -3.01 -1.10 -2.98
CA SER A 235 -3.39 -1.97 -1.83
C SER A 235 -2.26 -2.88 -1.34
N TRP A 236 -1.26 -3.16 -2.19
CA TRP A 236 -0.07 -3.95 -1.88
C TRP A 236 0.88 -3.30 -0.85
N MET A 237 0.86 -1.97 -0.67
CA MET A 237 1.84 -1.28 0.18
C MET A 237 1.71 -1.61 1.67
N SER A 238 0.48 -1.82 2.16
CA SER A 238 0.22 -2.13 3.58
C SER A 238 0.39 -3.61 3.94
N VAL A 239 1.02 -4.40 3.07
CA VAL A 239 1.17 -5.84 3.24
C VAL A 239 2.48 -6.14 3.96
N VAL A 240 2.36 -6.81 5.11
CA VAL A 240 3.52 -7.32 5.85
C VAL A 240 4.29 -8.31 4.97
N PRO A 241 5.61 -8.14 4.78
CA PRO A 241 6.41 -9.04 3.96
C PRO A 241 6.42 -10.44 4.57
N ARG A 242 5.82 -11.41 3.85
CA ARG A 242 5.84 -12.82 4.24
C ARG A 242 6.20 -13.68 3.04
N ALA A 243 7.38 -14.29 3.10
CA ALA A 243 7.93 -15.10 2.02
C ALA A 243 7.08 -16.35 1.71
N LYS A 244 6.54 -16.99 2.75
CA LYS A 244 5.70 -18.20 2.61
C LYS A 244 4.46 -17.95 1.74
N GLU A 245 3.88 -16.77 1.82
CA GLU A 245 2.72 -16.35 1.02
C GLU A 245 3.09 -15.58 -0.25
N SER A 246 4.39 -15.47 -0.56
CA SER A 246 4.94 -14.71 -1.69
C SER A 246 4.58 -13.22 -1.67
N PHE A 247 4.49 -12.64 -0.47
CA PHE A 247 4.22 -11.22 -0.23
C PHE A 247 5.48 -10.41 0.13
N ASP A 248 6.64 -10.99 -0.07
CA ASP A 248 7.93 -10.33 -0.02
C ASP A 248 8.35 -9.81 -1.40
N LEU A 249 8.92 -8.61 -1.42
CA LEU A 249 9.57 -8.00 -2.57
C LEU A 249 11.04 -7.77 -2.24
N SER A 250 11.89 -7.89 -3.26
CA SER A 250 13.25 -7.35 -3.14
C SER A 250 13.21 -5.83 -2.96
N ALA A 251 14.29 -5.25 -2.42
CA ALA A 251 14.40 -3.80 -2.30
C ALA A 251 14.22 -3.08 -3.66
N GLN A 252 14.76 -3.69 -4.73
CA GLN A 252 14.64 -3.16 -6.09
C GLN A 252 13.18 -3.22 -6.59
N GLN A 253 12.50 -4.34 -6.40
CA GLN A 253 11.10 -4.52 -6.80
C GLN A 253 10.17 -3.52 -6.11
N TRP A 254 10.36 -3.34 -4.79
CA TRP A 254 9.57 -2.40 -4.01
C TRP A 254 9.78 -0.96 -4.50
N ARG A 255 11.04 -0.53 -4.68
CA ARG A 255 11.37 0.82 -5.13
C ARG A 255 10.94 1.08 -6.57
N ASP A 256 11.25 0.18 -7.49
CA ASP A 256 10.86 0.32 -8.89
C ASP A 256 9.35 0.45 -9.02
N ARG A 257 8.61 -0.36 -8.24
CA ARG A 257 7.16 -0.23 -8.20
C ARG A 257 6.76 1.18 -7.76
N VAL A 258 7.25 1.66 -6.63
CA VAL A 258 6.89 2.99 -6.10
C VAL A 258 7.25 4.10 -7.10
N HIS A 259 8.42 4.03 -7.75
CA HIS A 259 8.83 4.99 -8.77
C HIS A 259 7.86 5.02 -9.96
N LEU A 260 7.51 3.84 -10.50
CA LEU A 260 6.53 3.76 -11.58
C LEU A 260 5.18 4.33 -11.15
N GLN A 261 4.78 4.11 -9.89
CA GLN A 261 3.50 4.60 -9.38
C GLN A 261 3.41 6.13 -9.31
N TYR A 262 4.48 6.77 -8.84
CA TYR A 262 4.59 8.23 -8.77
C TYR A 262 5.12 8.89 -10.05
N GLY A 263 5.38 8.09 -11.09
CA GLY A 263 5.84 8.56 -12.39
C GLY A 263 7.27 9.10 -12.38
N TRP A 264 8.14 8.54 -11.55
CA TRP A 264 9.57 8.80 -11.55
C TRP A 264 10.33 7.80 -12.41
N ASP A 265 11.51 8.22 -12.87
CA ASP A 265 12.44 7.34 -13.55
C ASP A 265 13.06 6.31 -12.60
N LEU A 266 13.24 5.10 -13.11
CA LEU A 266 13.92 4.03 -12.39
C LEU A 266 15.40 4.37 -12.19
N GLN A 267 15.90 4.07 -11.00
CA GLN A 267 17.28 4.33 -10.62
C GLN A 267 18.19 3.13 -10.95
N GLY A 268 19.46 3.39 -11.25
CA GLY A 268 20.45 2.33 -11.46
C GLY A 268 20.18 1.43 -12.68
N LEU A 269 19.52 1.96 -13.72
CA LEU A 269 19.46 1.26 -15.00
C LEU A 269 20.82 1.38 -15.73
N PRO A 270 21.29 0.34 -16.45
CA PRO A 270 22.48 0.45 -17.28
C PRO A 270 22.29 1.51 -18.38
N GLU A 271 23.37 2.02 -18.96
CA GLU A 271 23.26 3.06 -20.01
C GLU A 271 22.60 2.54 -21.30
N LYS A 272 22.92 1.28 -21.67
CA LYS A 272 22.47 0.65 -22.91
C LYS A 272 21.74 -0.67 -22.63
N CYS A 273 20.76 -0.93 -23.47
CA CYS A 273 19.96 -2.14 -23.47
C CYS A 273 20.83 -3.31 -23.94
N ASP A 274 20.99 -4.33 -23.09
CA ASP A 274 21.79 -5.52 -23.38
C ASP A 274 21.23 -6.39 -24.53
N GLY A 275 19.98 -6.17 -24.93
CA GLY A 275 19.33 -6.87 -26.03
C GLY A 275 19.28 -6.12 -27.37
N CYS A 276 19.09 -4.79 -27.37
CA CYS A 276 18.94 -4.01 -28.62
C CYS A 276 19.99 -2.89 -28.80
N GLY A 277 20.85 -2.64 -27.81
CA GLY A 277 21.90 -1.63 -27.87
C GLY A 277 21.47 -0.18 -27.69
N LYS A 278 20.15 0.13 -27.71
CA LYS A 278 19.63 1.50 -27.51
C LYS A 278 19.80 1.98 -26.07
N ARG A 279 19.74 3.30 -25.84
CA ARG A 279 19.71 3.90 -24.49
C ARG A 279 18.61 3.26 -23.63
N PHE A 280 18.95 2.83 -22.42
CA PHE A 280 18.06 2.05 -21.57
C PHE A 280 17.35 2.92 -20.53
N SER A 281 16.42 3.75 -21.00
CA SER A 281 15.51 4.51 -20.12
C SER A 281 14.42 3.61 -19.52
N THR A 282 13.70 4.14 -18.52
CA THR A 282 12.49 3.52 -17.95
C THR A 282 11.52 3.11 -19.06
N ASP A 283 11.18 4.03 -19.97
CA ASP A 283 10.25 3.77 -21.06
C ASP A 283 10.74 2.67 -21.99
N HIS A 284 12.03 2.70 -22.35
CA HIS A 284 12.61 1.67 -23.20
C HIS A 284 12.55 0.29 -22.53
N ALA A 285 12.88 0.23 -21.23
CA ALA A 285 12.87 -1.01 -20.48
C ALA A 285 11.48 -1.68 -20.48
N LEU A 286 10.42 -0.89 -20.35
CA LEU A 286 9.03 -1.37 -20.28
C LEU A 286 8.48 -1.92 -21.61
N ILE A 287 9.01 -1.48 -22.75
CA ILE A 287 8.48 -1.81 -24.09
C ILE A 287 9.43 -2.65 -24.96
N CYS A 288 10.69 -2.81 -24.57
CA CYS A 288 11.66 -3.51 -25.39
C CYS A 288 11.30 -5.00 -25.54
N MET A 289 11.10 -5.42 -26.80
CA MET A 289 10.70 -6.79 -27.14
C MET A 289 11.87 -7.80 -27.18
N LYS A 290 13.12 -7.35 -26.99
CA LYS A 290 14.28 -8.24 -26.97
C LYS A 290 14.31 -9.06 -25.68
N GLY A 291 14.80 -10.29 -25.78
CA GLY A 291 14.88 -11.23 -24.65
C GLY A 291 13.56 -11.92 -24.26
N GLY A 292 12.42 -11.58 -24.90
CA GLY A 292 11.13 -12.23 -24.60
C GLY A 292 10.49 -11.80 -23.26
N LEU A 293 11.11 -10.90 -22.51
CA LEU A 293 10.73 -10.52 -21.14
C LEU A 293 9.31 -9.94 -21.04
N VAL A 294 8.84 -9.22 -22.07
CA VAL A 294 7.46 -8.72 -22.12
C VAL A 294 6.46 -9.87 -22.11
N GLY A 295 6.70 -10.89 -22.96
CA GLY A 295 5.86 -12.08 -23.06
C GLY A 295 5.92 -12.94 -21.80
N TRP A 296 7.12 -13.15 -21.24
CA TRP A 296 7.28 -13.87 -19.96
C TRP A 296 6.54 -13.17 -18.82
N GLY A 297 6.64 -11.83 -18.72
CA GLY A 297 5.88 -11.07 -17.74
C GLY A 297 4.37 -11.17 -17.96
N HIS A 298 3.88 -11.17 -19.21
CA HIS A 298 2.47 -11.42 -19.49
C HIS A 298 2.05 -12.82 -19.02
N ASN A 299 2.85 -13.86 -19.30
CA ASN A 299 2.58 -15.23 -18.86
C ASN A 299 2.54 -15.35 -17.34
N GLN A 300 3.53 -14.80 -16.62
CA GLN A 300 3.52 -14.80 -15.15
C GLN A 300 2.27 -14.15 -14.56
N PHE A 301 1.83 -13.04 -15.16
CA PHE A 301 0.63 -12.34 -14.71
C PHE A 301 -0.66 -13.11 -15.05
N ARG A 302 -0.73 -13.67 -16.26
CA ARG A 302 -1.79 -14.56 -16.74
C ARG A 302 -1.94 -15.78 -15.83
N ASP A 303 -0.83 -16.39 -15.43
CA ASP A 303 -0.82 -17.63 -14.66
C ASP A 303 -1.52 -17.46 -13.31
N VAL A 304 -1.31 -16.32 -12.63
CA VAL A 304 -2.01 -15.98 -11.38
C VAL A 304 -3.53 -15.84 -11.58
N MET A 305 -3.97 -15.31 -12.73
CA MET A 305 -5.40 -15.18 -13.05
C MET A 305 -6.05 -16.55 -13.32
N GLY A 306 -5.36 -17.45 -14.02
CA GLY A 306 -5.85 -18.81 -14.19
C GLY A 306 -5.79 -19.63 -12.90
N GLU A 307 -4.81 -19.43 -12.02
CA GLU A 307 -4.79 -20.04 -10.68
C GLU A 307 -6.00 -19.62 -9.84
N PHE A 308 -6.37 -18.34 -9.84
CA PHE A 308 -7.60 -17.92 -9.19
C PHE A 308 -8.83 -18.59 -9.78
N SER A 309 -8.87 -18.71 -11.11
CA SER A 309 -9.97 -19.38 -11.81
C SER A 309 -10.10 -20.84 -11.39
N ARG A 310 -8.99 -21.57 -11.31
CA ARG A 310 -8.95 -22.94 -10.76
C ARG A 310 -9.45 -22.99 -9.32
N LYS A 311 -9.02 -22.07 -8.47
CA LYS A 311 -9.49 -22.02 -7.07
C LYS A 311 -10.99 -21.72 -6.96
N ALA A 312 -11.52 -20.86 -7.82
CA ALA A 312 -12.90 -20.38 -7.77
C ALA A 312 -13.91 -21.32 -8.46
N TRP A 313 -13.59 -21.87 -9.62
CA TRP A 313 -14.49 -22.71 -10.44
C TRP A 313 -14.04 -24.16 -10.61
N ASN A 314 -12.88 -24.56 -10.06
CA ASN A 314 -12.28 -25.89 -10.27
C ASN A 314 -12.01 -26.21 -11.75
N ASN A 315 -11.96 -25.20 -12.62
CA ASN A 315 -11.62 -25.34 -14.02
C ASN A 315 -10.76 -24.17 -14.48
N CYS A 316 -9.87 -24.43 -15.44
CA CYS A 316 -9.13 -23.46 -16.23
C CYS A 316 -8.28 -24.25 -17.23
N THR A 317 -8.52 -24.04 -18.51
CA THR A 317 -7.69 -24.64 -19.58
C THR A 317 -6.79 -23.56 -20.16
N TRP A 318 -5.49 -23.84 -20.19
CA TRP A 318 -4.47 -22.94 -20.72
C TRP A 318 -4.43 -22.99 -22.24
N GLU A 319 -4.13 -21.84 -22.84
CA GLU A 319 -3.86 -21.67 -24.26
C GLU A 319 -4.86 -22.36 -25.21
N PRO A 320 -6.18 -22.23 -24.99
CA PRO A 320 -7.17 -22.89 -25.81
C PRO A 320 -7.09 -22.37 -27.24
N VAL A 321 -7.04 -23.30 -28.20
CA VAL A 321 -7.19 -22.98 -29.62
C VAL A 321 -8.60 -22.48 -29.84
N VAL A 322 -8.77 -21.20 -30.16
CA VAL A 322 -10.05 -20.56 -30.49
C VAL A 322 -10.43 -20.86 -31.92
N ARG A 323 -9.47 -20.83 -32.84
CA ARG A 323 -9.63 -21.18 -34.26
C ARG A 323 -8.36 -21.86 -34.75
N GLU A 324 -8.50 -23.01 -35.42
CA GLU A 324 -7.38 -23.76 -35.99
C GLU A 324 -6.68 -22.96 -37.10
N ALA A 325 -5.38 -23.22 -37.28
CA ALA A 325 -4.66 -22.75 -38.46
C ALA A 325 -5.06 -23.63 -39.65
N SER A 326 -5.56 -23.05 -40.74
CA SER A 326 -5.89 -23.83 -41.94
C SER A 326 -4.61 -24.29 -42.65
N GLN A 327 -4.52 -25.57 -43.07
CA GLN A 327 -3.39 -26.07 -43.88
C GLN A 327 -3.32 -25.50 -45.31
N ARG A 328 -4.41 -24.89 -45.81
CA ARG A 328 -4.49 -24.31 -47.16
C ARG A 328 -4.82 -22.82 -47.07
N ALA A 329 -3.83 -22.00 -46.70
CA ALA A 329 -3.94 -20.55 -46.79
C ALA A 329 -3.91 -20.12 -48.27
N ARG A 330 -5.03 -20.23 -48.97
CA ARG A 330 -5.15 -19.73 -50.36
C ARG A 330 -5.18 -18.21 -50.46
N ASP A 331 -5.45 -17.52 -49.35
CA ASP A 331 -5.64 -16.06 -49.31
C ASP A 331 -4.75 -15.35 -48.27
N GLY A 332 -3.52 -15.84 -48.05
CA GLY A 332 -2.50 -15.10 -47.28
C GLY A 332 -2.83 -14.81 -45.80
N GLY A 333 -3.88 -15.42 -45.23
CA GLY A 333 -4.29 -15.14 -43.85
C GLY A 333 -5.03 -16.29 -43.16
N SER A 334 -4.34 -16.99 -42.26
CA SER A 334 -4.73 -16.98 -40.84
C SER A 334 -3.80 -17.87 -40.02
N ASP A 335 -2.88 -17.24 -39.28
CA ASP A 335 -2.28 -17.89 -38.12
C ASP A 335 -3.40 -18.34 -37.18
N GLY A 336 -3.30 -19.56 -36.65
CA GLY A 336 -4.26 -20.09 -35.67
C GLY A 336 -4.46 -19.11 -34.51
N LEU A 337 -5.69 -19.00 -34.02
CA LEU A 337 -6.03 -18.08 -32.94
C LEU A 337 -6.04 -18.82 -31.60
N ARG A 338 -5.21 -18.40 -30.66
CA ARG A 338 -5.15 -18.92 -29.28
C ARG A 338 -5.44 -17.81 -28.29
N ALA A 339 -6.29 -18.09 -27.30
CA ALA A 339 -6.48 -17.22 -26.13
C ALA A 339 -5.53 -17.65 -25.02
N ASP A 340 -5.43 -16.88 -23.94
CA ASP A 340 -4.53 -17.21 -22.82
C ASP A 340 -5.08 -18.36 -21.97
N PHE A 341 -6.37 -18.30 -21.64
CA PHE A 341 -7.06 -19.35 -20.91
C PHE A 341 -8.58 -19.28 -21.10
N VAL A 342 -9.28 -20.37 -20.79
CA VAL A 342 -10.75 -20.46 -20.77
C VAL A 342 -11.24 -20.98 -19.43
N VAL A 343 -12.37 -20.43 -18.97
CA VAL A 343 -13.03 -20.80 -17.71
C VAL A 343 -14.53 -20.87 -17.97
N ARG A 344 -15.19 -21.94 -17.51
CA ARG A 344 -16.65 -22.08 -17.58
C ARG A 344 -17.30 -21.49 -16.36
N GLY A 345 -18.40 -20.76 -16.53
CA GLY A 345 -19.22 -20.32 -15.40
C GLY A 345 -18.86 -18.97 -14.80
N VAL A 346 -17.98 -18.18 -15.44
CA VAL A 346 -17.55 -16.87 -14.89
C VAL A 346 -18.66 -15.83 -15.00
N TRP A 347 -19.25 -15.69 -16.19
CA TRP A 347 -20.31 -14.72 -16.48
C TRP A 347 -21.69 -15.37 -16.53
N GLU A 348 -21.78 -16.52 -17.20
CA GLU A 348 -22.99 -17.33 -17.33
C GLU A 348 -22.66 -18.76 -16.87
N PRO A 349 -23.52 -19.43 -16.06
CA PRO A 349 -23.18 -20.69 -15.38
C PRO A 349 -22.59 -21.80 -16.27
N ASP A 350 -23.16 -22.03 -17.45
CA ASP A 350 -22.79 -23.15 -18.33
C ASP A 350 -22.03 -22.73 -19.58
N ARG A 351 -21.62 -21.45 -19.65
CA ARG A 351 -20.93 -20.90 -20.82
C ARG A 351 -19.45 -20.72 -20.56
N ASP A 352 -18.65 -21.07 -21.57
CA ASP A 352 -17.21 -20.83 -21.57
C ASP A 352 -16.92 -19.34 -21.79
N CYS A 353 -15.93 -18.81 -21.06
CA CYS A 353 -15.38 -17.49 -21.27
C CYS A 353 -13.89 -17.59 -21.55
N LEU A 354 -13.48 -17.08 -22.72
CA LEU A 354 -12.11 -16.97 -23.15
C LEU A 354 -11.53 -15.65 -22.64
N PHE A 355 -10.33 -15.72 -22.08
CA PHE A 355 -9.60 -14.58 -21.56
C PHE A 355 -8.27 -14.41 -22.29
N ASP A 356 -7.88 -13.16 -22.44
CA ASP A 356 -6.56 -12.80 -22.96
C ASP A 356 -6.06 -11.56 -22.24
N THR A 357 -4.81 -11.62 -21.79
CA THR A 357 -4.17 -10.69 -20.86
C THR A 357 -3.23 -9.74 -21.59
N ARG A 358 -3.23 -8.46 -21.19
CA ARG A 358 -2.26 -7.49 -21.68
C ARG A 358 -1.86 -6.49 -20.59
N ILE A 359 -0.57 -6.46 -20.30
CA ILE A 359 0.06 -5.37 -19.54
C ILE A 359 0.56 -4.30 -20.53
N ILE A 360 0.09 -3.06 -20.41
CA ILE A 360 0.43 -1.93 -21.29
C ILE A 360 1.21 -0.82 -20.57
N HIS A 361 2.08 -0.13 -21.29
CA HIS A 361 2.67 1.13 -20.82
C HIS A 361 1.78 2.31 -21.25
N ALA A 362 0.74 2.62 -20.48
CA ALA A 362 -0.24 3.64 -20.85
C ALA A 362 0.36 5.05 -20.85
N GLY A 363 1.29 5.33 -19.93
CA GLY A 363 2.03 6.59 -19.87
C GLY A 363 3.24 6.70 -20.79
N SER A 364 3.33 5.89 -21.85
CA SER A 364 4.45 5.95 -22.80
C SER A 364 4.57 7.33 -23.44
N PRO A 365 5.78 7.83 -23.74
CA PRO A 365 5.98 9.16 -24.33
C PRO A 365 5.12 9.43 -25.57
N GLY A 366 4.97 8.46 -26.47
CA GLY A 366 4.14 8.62 -27.67
C GLY A 366 2.63 8.75 -27.41
N ARG A 367 2.12 8.16 -26.31
CA ARG A 367 0.73 8.36 -25.87
C ARG A 367 0.56 9.69 -25.15
N ALA A 368 1.52 10.03 -24.31
CA ALA A 368 1.55 11.30 -23.59
C ALA A 368 1.57 12.50 -24.55
N SER A 369 2.40 12.44 -25.60
CA SER A 369 2.47 13.49 -26.63
C SER A 369 1.19 13.62 -27.47
N GLN A 370 0.36 12.59 -27.51
CA GLN A 370 -0.95 12.59 -28.17
C GLN A 370 -2.09 12.90 -27.18
N HIS A 371 -1.77 13.26 -25.93
CA HIS A 371 -2.73 13.50 -24.85
C HIS A 371 -3.70 12.33 -24.63
N ILE A 372 -3.26 11.10 -24.91
CA ILE A 372 -4.09 9.91 -24.72
C ILE A 372 -4.15 9.60 -23.23
N SER A 373 -5.37 9.63 -22.69
CA SER A 373 -5.59 9.27 -21.29
C SER A 373 -5.34 7.79 -21.02
N TYR A 374 -5.03 7.45 -19.77
CA TYR A 374 -4.89 6.05 -19.34
C TYR A 374 -6.15 5.24 -19.65
N GLN A 375 -7.32 5.82 -19.39
CA GLN A 375 -8.60 5.19 -19.68
C GLN A 375 -8.76 4.93 -21.19
N ASN A 376 -8.39 5.90 -22.04
CA ASN A 376 -8.42 5.71 -23.48
C ASN A 376 -7.44 4.64 -23.96
N ALA A 377 -6.20 4.62 -23.41
CA ALA A 377 -5.22 3.58 -23.73
C ALA A 377 -5.70 2.16 -23.35
N LEU A 378 -6.35 2.03 -22.18
CA LEU A 378 -6.98 0.79 -21.72
C LEU A 378 -8.15 0.39 -22.62
N ASN A 379 -9.06 1.32 -22.93
CA ASN A 379 -10.23 1.09 -23.79
C ASN A 379 -9.81 0.67 -25.20
N THR A 380 -8.83 1.34 -25.81
CA THR A 380 -8.30 0.99 -27.13
C THR A 380 -7.70 -0.42 -27.11
N SER A 381 -6.88 -0.74 -26.11
CA SER A 381 -6.29 -2.07 -25.96
C SER A 381 -7.34 -3.17 -25.77
N ALA A 382 -8.40 -2.89 -25.00
CA ALA A 382 -9.52 -3.81 -24.81
C ALA A 382 -10.30 -4.03 -26.11
N ARG A 383 -10.60 -2.95 -26.86
CA ARG A 383 -11.30 -3.02 -28.16
C ARG A 383 -10.51 -3.81 -29.19
N GLU A 384 -9.19 -3.65 -29.26
CA GLU A 384 -8.34 -4.44 -30.15
C GLU A 384 -8.45 -5.94 -29.86
N LYS A 385 -8.40 -6.33 -28.58
CA LYS A 385 -8.56 -7.73 -28.17
C LYS A 385 -9.98 -8.24 -28.47
N VAL A 386 -11.02 -7.46 -28.15
CA VAL A 386 -12.41 -7.83 -28.47
C VAL A 386 -12.59 -8.03 -29.99
N ARG A 387 -12.10 -7.10 -30.81
CA ARG A 387 -12.16 -7.20 -32.27
C ARG A 387 -11.48 -8.47 -32.79
N ARG A 388 -10.38 -8.89 -32.16
CA ARG A 388 -9.62 -10.08 -32.56
C ARG A 388 -10.31 -11.40 -32.17
N TYR A 389 -10.92 -11.46 -31.00
CA TYR A 389 -11.35 -12.74 -30.41
C TYR A 389 -12.87 -12.96 -30.37
N LYS A 390 -13.68 -11.90 -30.32
CA LYS A 390 -15.12 -12.03 -29.99
C LYS A 390 -15.88 -12.91 -30.98
N ALA A 391 -15.76 -12.66 -32.28
CA ALA A 391 -16.47 -13.44 -33.30
C ALA A 391 -16.11 -14.93 -33.25
N ALA A 392 -14.81 -15.24 -33.23
CA ALA A 392 -14.34 -16.63 -33.15
C ALA A 392 -14.71 -17.34 -31.83
N ALA A 393 -14.81 -16.59 -30.72
CA ALA A 393 -15.33 -17.12 -29.47
C ALA A 393 -16.83 -17.46 -29.57
N GLU A 394 -17.63 -16.55 -30.17
CA GLU A 394 -19.07 -16.72 -30.35
C GLU A 394 -19.41 -17.87 -31.30
N GLU A 395 -18.63 -18.10 -32.36
CA GLU A 395 -18.73 -19.27 -33.24
C GLU A 395 -18.62 -20.60 -32.46
N ARG A 396 -17.87 -20.60 -31.36
CA ARG A 396 -17.73 -21.76 -30.45
C ARG A 396 -18.66 -21.69 -29.24
N ARG A 397 -19.70 -20.84 -29.30
CA ARG A 397 -20.68 -20.60 -28.24
C ARG A 397 -20.05 -20.09 -26.93
N ALA A 398 -18.83 -19.56 -26.96
CA ALA A 398 -18.16 -18.95 -25.83
C ALA A 398 -18.41 -17.43 -25.79
N THR A 399 -18.01 -16.80 -24.69
CA THR A 399 -17.84 -15.34 -24.57
C THR A 399 -16.35 -15.00 -24.56
N PHE A 400 -16.01 -13.73 -24.82
CA PHE A 400 -14.63 -13.25 -24.71
C PHE A 400 -14.54 -12.05 -23.75
N CYS A 401 -13.54 -12.06 -22.87
CA CYS A 401 -13.28 -10.98 -21.93
C CYS A 401 -11.79 -10.59 -21.92
N PRO A 402 -11.43 -9.36 -22.34
CA PRO A 402 -10.05 -8.90 -22.29
C PRO A 402 -9.63 -8.56 -20.85
N LEU A 403 -8.42 -8.93 -20.44
CA LEU A 403 -7.86 -8.60 -19.13
C LEU A 403 -6.68 -7.62 -19.31
N ILE A 404 -6.98 -6.32 -19.26
CA ILE A 404 -6.00 -5.26 -19.53
C ILE A 404 -5.63 -4.53 -18.24
N VAL A 405 -4.33 -4.34 -18.03
CA VAL A 405 -3.77 -3.56 -16.91
C VAL A 405 -2.59 -2.72 -17.40
N THR A 406 -2.31 -1.60 -16.75
CA THR A 406 -1.09 -0.83 -17.01
C THR A 406 0.09 -1.33 -16.18
N VAL A 407 1.32 -0.95 -16.55
CA VAL A 407 2.53 -1.25 -15.75
C VAL A 407 2.46 -0.67 -14.33
N GLU A 408 1.72 0.42 -14.14
CA GLU A 408 1.44 1.07 -12.86
C GLU A 408 0.29 0.40 -12.07
N GLY A 409 -0.39 -0.61 -12.63
CA GLY A 409 -1.47 -1.35 -11.97
C GLY A 409 -2.86 -0.74 -12.08
N ILE A 410 -3.08 0.12 -13.08
CA ILE A 410 -4.41 0.66 -13.40
C ILE A 410 -5.13 -0.36 -14.27
N ALA A 411 -6.25 -0.90 -13.80
CA ALA A 411 -6.93 -2.03 -14.42
C ALA A 411 -8.16 -1.58 -15.20
N HIS A 412 -8.34 -2.10 -16.41
CA HIS A 412 -9.56 -1.87 -17.19
C HIS A 412 -10.78 -2.47 -16.47
N GLN A 413 -11.96 -1.89 -16.70
CA GLN A 413 -13.22 -2.29 -16.05
C GLN A 413 -13.55 -3.79 -16.18
N SER A 414 -13.20 -4.42 -17.31
CA SER A 414 -13.40 -5.86 -17.53
C SER A 414 -12.56 -6.70 -16.58
N MET A 415 -11.28 -6.35 -16.38
CA MET A 415 -10.41 -7.01 -15.43
C MET A 415 -10.89 -6.78 -14.00
N GLN A 416 -11.31 -5.56 -13.65
CA GLN A 416 -11.87 -5.29 -12.33
C GLN A 416 -13.15 -6.11 -12.06
N ALA A 417 -14.03 -6.23 -13.05
CA ALA A 417 -15.23 -7.05 -12.96
C ALA A 417 -14.89 -8.53 -12.77
N PHE A 418 -13.89 -9.03 -13.51
CA PHE A 418 -13.41 -10.40 -13.38
C PHE A 418 -12.85 -10.68 -11.97
N LEU A 419 -12.03 -9.77 -11.43
CA LEU A 419 -11.50 -9.89 -10.06
C LEU A 419 -12.60 -9.85 -9.01
N ARG A 420 -13.66 -9.05 -9.20
CA ARG A 420 -14.84 -9.05 -8.32
C ARG A 420 -15.57 -10.39 -8.34
N ARG A 421 -15.72 -11.02 -9.52
CA ARG A 421 -16.34 -12.36 -9.65
C ARG A 421 -15.50 -13.44 -8.97
N ILE A 422 -14.18 -13.42 -9.16
CA ILE A 422 -13.25 -14.30 -8.43
C ILE A 422 -13.46 -14.13 -6.92
N ALA A 423 -13.40 -12.89 -6.42
CA ALA A 423 -13.49 -12.63 -4.98
C ALA A 423 -14.82 -13.09 -4.39
N ALA A 424 -15.95 -12.82 -5.07
CA ALA A 424 -17.26 -13.28 -4.65
C ALA A 424 -17.35 -14.81 -4.60
N ARG A 425 -16.88 -15.49 -5.66
CA ARG A 425 -16.91 -16.96 -5.74
C ARG A 425 -16.03 -17.61 -4.67
N LEU A 426 -14.81 -17.09 -4.47
CA LEU A 426 -13.90 -17.57 -3.44
C LEU A 426 -14.42 -17.28 -2.02
N SER A 427 -15.03 -16.12 -1.79
CA SER A 427 -15.65 -15.77 -0.50
C SER A 427 -16.74 -16.75 -0.12
N ALA A 428 -17.64 -17.09 -1.05
CA ALA A 428 -18.66 -18.11 -0.83
C ALA A 428 -18.04 -19.50 -0.60
N LYS A 429 -17.08 -19.90 -1.44
CA LYS A 429 -16.43 -21.23 -1.34
C LYS A 429 -15.64 -21.41 -0.04
N TRP A 430 -14.95 -20.38 0.42
CA TRP A 430 -14.12 -20.43 1.62
C TRP A 430 -14.85 -20.02 2.90
N GLN A 431 -16.10 -19.57 2.80
CA GLN A 431 -16.87 -19.03 3.93
C GLN A 431 -16.10 -17.93 4.68
N LYS A 432 -15.52 -17.00 3.92
CA LYS A 432 -14.75 -15.86 4.45
C LYS A 432 -15.40 -14.54 4.05
N PRO A 433 -15.27 -13.46 4.85
CA PRO A 433 -15.82 -12.15 4.50
C PRO A 433 -15.34 -11.66 3.13
N LEU A 434 -16.27 -11.19 2.30
CA LEU A 434 -15.97 -10.72 0.94
C LEU A 434 -14.90 -9.65 0.90
N SER A 435 -14.88 -8.74 1.89
CA SER A 435 -13.87 -7.69 2.02
C SER A 435 -12.45 -8.25 2.15
N THR A 436 -12.29 -9.31 2.95
CA THR A 436 -11.00 -9.97 3.19
C THR A 436 -10.52 -10.67 1.92
N VAL A 437 -11.38 -11.43 1.27
CA VAL A 437 -11.04 -12.16 0.04
C VAL A 437 -10.77 -11.19 -1.12
N THR A 438 -11.55 -10.11 -1.25
CA THR A 438 -11.33 -9.07 -2.26
C THR A 438 -9.96 -8.42 -2.09
N ASN A 439 -9.57 -8.10 -0.86
CA ASN A 439 -8.26 -7.51 -0.59
C ASN A 439 -7.14 -8.51 -0.92
N TRP A 440 -7.29 -9.77 -0.51
CA TRP A 440 -6.31 -10.83 -0.79
C TRP A 440 -6.12 -11.05 -2.30
N VAL A 441 -7.20 -11.17 -3.08
CA VAL A 441 -7.15 -11.30 -4.54
C VAL A 441 -6.42 -10.11 -5.15
N ARG A 442 -6.80 -8.88 -4.76
CA ARG A 442 -6.20 -7.66 -5.29
C ARG A 442 -4.70 -7.56 -5.00
N VAL A 443 -4.30 -7.82 -3.76
CA VAL A 443 -2.89 -7.81 -3.35
C VAL A 443 -2.11 -8.84 -4.16
N ARG A 444 -2.59 -10.08 -4.24
CA ARG A 444 -1.92 -11.14 -5.02
C ARG A 444 -1.73 -10.77 -6.49
N VAL A 445 -2.73 -10.18 -7.14
CA VAL A 445 -2.60 -9.65 -8.52
C VAL A 445 -1.54 -8.55 -8.60
N GLN A 446 -1.51 -7.62 -7.64
CA GLN A 446 -0.56 -6.52 -7.64
C GLN A 446 0.88 -7.03 -7.47
N PHE A 447 1.12 -8.01 -6.60
CA PHE A 447 2.42 -8.66 -6.47
C PHE A 447 2.83 -9.39 -7.75
N ALA A 448 1.90 -10.08 -8.40
CA ALA A 448 2.15 -10.72 -9.70
C ALA A 448 2.54 -9.69 -10.77
N LEU A 449 1.85 -8.55 -10.81
CA LEU A 449 2.17 -7.46 -11.72
C LEU A 449 3.55 -6.85 -11.43
N ILE A 450 3.90 -6.64 -10.15
CA ILE A 450 5.21 -6.11 -9.76
C ILE A 450 6.32 -7.01 -10.30
N LYS A 451 6.22 -8.33 -10.08
CA LYS A 451 7.21 -9.29 -10.58
C LYS A 451 7.25 -9.35 -12.11
N ALA A 452 6.08 -9.31 -12.77
CA ALA A 452 5.98 -9.27 -14.22
C ALA A 452 6.59 -8.02 -14.87
N VAL A 453 6.50 -6.87 -14.21
CA VAL A 453 7.09 -5.61 -14.68
C VAL A 453 8.59 -5.55 -14.35
N ASP A 454 8.98 -6.03 -13.17
CA ASP A 454 10.39 -6.13 -12.75
C ASP A 454 11.21 -6.98 -13.72
N LEU A 455 10.65 -8.06 -14.26
CA LEU A 455 11.30 -8.81 -15.35
C LEU A 455 11.64 -7.93 -16.55
N ARG A 456 10.78 -6.98 -16.92
CA ARG A 456 11.03 -6.07 -18.04
C ARG A 456 12.11 -5.06 -17.68
N THR A 457 12.12 -4.56 -16.46
CA THR A 457 13.04 -3.48 -16.07
C THR A 457 14.42 -3.98 -15.69
N ARG A 458 14.51 -5.16 -15.06
CA ARG A 458 15.74 -5.72 -14.47
C ARG A 458 16.20 -7.05 -15.07
N GLY A 459 15.37 -7.73 -15.88
CA GLY A 459 15.75 -8.99 -16.53
C GLY A 459 16.78 -8.79 -17.65
N SER A 460 17.72 -9.75 -17.77
CA SER A 460 18.65 -9.78 -18.90
C SER A 460 17.92 -10.12 -20.20
N ARG A 461 18.26 -9.42 -21.28
CA ARG A 461 17.71 -9.68 -22.62
C ARG A 461 18.62 -10.53 -23.48
N LYS A 462 19.79 -10.91 -22.96
CA LYS A 462 20.71 -11.83 -23.61
C LYS A 462 20.31 -13.26 -23.30
N LYS A 463 20.42 -14.13 -24.30
CA LYS A 463 20.30 -15.57 -24.10
C LYS A 463 21.62 -16.08 -23.52
N TRP A 464 21.53 -16.86 -22.44
CA TRP A 464 22.64 -17.69 -22.00
C TRP A 464 22.95 -18.70 -23.11
N ARG A 465 24.23 -18.87 -23.44
CA ARG A 465 24.69 -19.94 -24.33
C ARG A 465 25.20 -21.06 -23.44
N SER A 466 24.69 -22.27 -23.62
CA SER A 466 25.37 -23.47 -23.11
C SER A 466 26.64 -23.68 -23.94
N SER A 467 27.62 -24.39 -23.40
CA SER A 467 28.83 -24.79 -24.12
C SER A 467 28.56 -25.84 -25.22
N GLY A 468 27.30 -26.11 -25.55
CA GLY A 468 26.91 -27.02 -26.64
C GLY A 468 26.95 -28.51 -26.29
N PHE A 469 27.11 -28.87 -25.01
CA PHE A 469 27.10 -30.27 -24.58
C PHE A 469 25.69 -30.71 -24.16
N GLU A 470 24.76 -30.81 -25.11
CA GLU A 470 23.38 -31.24 -24.82
C GLU A 470 23.23 -32.78 -24.74
N ASP A 471 24.21 -33.51 -25.26
CA ASP A 471 24.22 -34.98 -25.41
C ASP A 471 25.57 -35.63 -25.01
N GLY A 472 26.49 -34.87 -24.44
CA GLY A 472 27.78 -35.39 -23.96
C GLY A 472 28.83 -35.63 -25.05
N GLU A 473 28.55 -35.32 -26.32
CA GLU A 473 29.48 -35.53 -27.44
C GLU A 473 30.80 -34.77 -27.30
N GLY A 474 30.82 -33.68 -26.53
CA GLY A 474 32.03 -32.90 -26.27
C GLY A 474 32.81 -33.24 -24.99
N ILE A 475 32.41 -34.27 -24.24
CA ILE A 475 33.18 -34.75 -23.07
C ILE A 475 34.58 -35.22 -23.49
N ALA A 476 34.72 -35.80 -24.69
CA ALA A 476 36.01 -36.27 -25.20
C ALA A 476 37.02 -35.13 -25.46
N VAL A 477 36.54 -33.91 -25.70
CA VAL A 477 37.39 -32.75 -26.05
C VAL A 477 37.99 -32.08 -24.80
N LEU A 478 37.40 -32.30 -23.61
CA LEU A 478 37.88 -31.73 -22.35
C LEU A 478 39.02 -32.53 -21.69
N PHE A 479 39.25 -33.79 -22.11
CA PHE A 479 40.23 -34.69 -21.48
C PHE A 479 41.37 -35.16 -22.40
N GLN A 480 41.47 -34.63 -23.62
CA GLN A 480 42.68 -34.82 -24.43
C GLN A 480 43.71 -33.77 -24.00
N ARG A 481 44.75 -34.24 -23.31
CA ARG A 481 45.97 -33.49 -22.98
C ARG A 481 46.74 -33.08 -24.23
#